data_AF-A0A068MX96-F1
#
_entry.id   AF-A0A068MX96-F1
#
_cell.length_a   1.000
_cell.length_b   1.000
_cell.length_c   1.000
_cell.angle_alpha   90.00
_cell.angle_beta   90.00
_cell.angle_gamma   90.00
#
_symmetry.space_group_name_H-M   'P 1'
#
loop_
_entity.id
_entity.type
_entity.pdbx_description
1 polymer ?
#
loop_
_entity_poly.entity_id
_entity_poly.type
_entity_poly.pdbx_seq_one_letter_code
_entity_poly.pdbx_strand_id
1 'polypeptide(L)'
;MNADTDIYQNKDLFAPVVFRRDFNEFAPINGNQAWSLFFTAGQEDKQLGNSPELGRFFTNTLLAIGTATFIWGYFFSRWADFL
;
A
#
# COMPACT_ATOMS: atom_id res chain seq x y z
N MET A 1 -36.64 -5.46 13.75
CA MET A 1 -35.30 -5.26 13.19
C MET A 1 -35.48 -4.31 12.01
N ASN A 2 -35.00 -3.08 12.14
CA ASN A 2 -35.26 -2.00 11.18
C ASN A 2 -33.95 -1.72 10.43
N ALA A 3 -33.67 -2.52 9.40
CA ALA A 3 -32.44 -2.49 8.61
C ALA A 3 -32.29 -1.25 7.69
N ASP A 4 -33.24 -0.31 7.74
CA ASP A 4 -33.15 0.94 6.97
C ASP A 4 -32.55 2.09 7.79
N THR A 5 -32.61 2.04 9.13
CA THR A 5 -32.12 3.12 10.00
C THR A 5 -30.71 2.89 10.54
N ASP A 6 -30.20 1.67 10.49
CA ASP A 6 -28.85 1.29 10.93
C ASP A 6 -27.76 1.76 9.94
N ILE A 7 -28.06 1.83 8.63
CA ILE A 7 -27.17 2.40 7.60
C ILE A 7 -26.82 3.85 7.93
N TYR A 8 -27.77 4.65 8.39
CA TYR A 8 -27.56 6.05 8.76
C TYR A 8 -26.85 6.22 10.12
N GLN A 9 -26.83 5.18 10.95
CA GLN A 9 -26.11 5.19 12.24
C GLN A 9 -24.65 4.74 12.10
N ASN A 10 -24.33 3.96 11.06
CA ASN A 10 -23.00 3.45 10.84
C ASN A 10 -22.14 4.44 10.02
N LYS A 11 -21.48 5.36 10.73
CA LYS A 11 -20.56 6.35 10.13
C LYS A 11 -19.37 5.72 9.39
N ASP A 12 -19.06 4.46 9.67
CA ASP A 12 -17.91 3.76 9.10
C ASP A 12 -18.23 3.16 7.72
N LEU A 13 -19.51 3.02 7.36
CA LEU A 13 -19.96 2.32 6.15
C LEU A 13 -19.46 2.98 4.85
N PHE A 14 -19.33 4.31 4.86
CA PHE A 14 -18.84 5.11 3.73
C PHE A 14 -17.50 5.78 4.03
N ALA A 15 -16.94 5.57 5.22
CA ALA A 15 -15.64 6.08 5.55
C ALA A 15 -14.55 5.26 4.82
N PRO A 16 -13.46 5.93 4.38
CA PRO A 16 -12.23 5.23 4.01
C PRO A 16 -11.82 4.25 5.10
N VAL A 17 -11.35 3.05 4.73
CA VAL A 17 -10.95 2.01 5.68
C VAL A 17 -10.04 2.56 6.79
N VAL A 18 -9.10 3.45 6.46
CA VAL A 18 -8.17 4.04 7.45
C VAL A 18 -8.82 4.83 8.59
N PHE A 19 -10.06 5.29 8.42
CA PHE A 19 -10.80 6.04 9.45
C PHE A 19 -11.84 5.20 10.17
N ARG A 20 -12.08 3.97 9.71
CA ARG A 20 -13.04 3.07 10.35
C ARG A 20 -12.50 2.60 11.70
N ARG A 21 -13.41 2.40 12.65
CA ARG A 21 -13.02 2.05 14.01
C ARG A 21 -12.32 0.69 14.10
N ASP A 22 -12.74 -0.27 13.28
CA ASP A 22 -12.17 -1.62 13.20
C ASP A 22 -10.72 -1.61 12.69
N PHE A 23 -10.37 -0.69 11.80
CA PHE A 23 -9.01 -0.53 11.31
C PHE A 23 -8.09 0.12 12.36
N ASN A 24 -8.63 1.01 13.20
CA ASN A 24 -7.88 1.77 14.20
C ASN A 24 -7.60 0.99 15.51
N GLU A 25 -7.69 -0.34 15.49
CA GLU A 25 -7.39 -1.19 16.65
C GLU A 25 -5.90 -1.57 16.76
N PHE A 26 -5.01 -0.86 16.05
CA PHE A 26 -3.57 -1.14 15.96
C PHE A 26 -3.24 -2.58 15.52
N ALA A 27 -4.14 -3.21 14.77
CA ALA A 27 -3.90 -4.53 14.19
C ALA A 27 -2.76 -4.44 13.15
N PRO A 28 -1.80 -5.38 13.16
CA PRO A 28 -0.73 -5.37 12.17
C PRO A 28 -1.29 -5.61 10.76
N ILE A 29 -0.91 -4.74 9.83
CA ILE A 29 -1.21 -4.90 8.41
C ILE A 29 -0.07 -5.63 7.71
N ASN A 30 -0.40 -6.48 6.74
CA ASN A 30 0.61 -7.12 5.90
C ASN A 30 1.02 -6.24 4.70
N GLY A 31 2.05 -6.66 3.96
CA GLY A 31 2.53 -5.90 2.79
C GLY A 31 1.48 -5.70 1.70
N ASN A 32 0.58 -6.67 1.50
CA ASN A 32 -0.51 -6.57 0.53
C ASN A 32 -1.54 -5.53 0.93
N GLN A 33 -1.90 -5.48 2.21
CA GLN A 33 -2.79 -4.47 2.77
C GLN A 33 -2.16 -3.08 2.67
N ALA A 34 -0.88 -2.95 3.00
CA ALA A 34 -0.15 -1.68 2.86
C ALA A 34 -0.17 -1.16 1.42
N TRP A 35 0.08 -2.04 0.44
CA TRP A 35 0.00 -1.68 -0.98
C TRP A 35 -1.43 -1.36 -1.43
N SER A 36 -2.44 -2.07 -0.92
CA SER A 36 -3.86 -1.77 -1.21
C SER A 36 -4.22 -0.38 -0.70
N LEU A 37 -3.86 -0.06 0.54
CA LEU A 37 -4.08 1.26 1.12
C LEU A 37 -3.35 2.35 0.34
N PHE A 38 -2.11 2.08 -0.09
CA PHE A 38 -1.35 3.03 -0.89
C PHE A 38 -2.04 3.36 -2.23
N PHE A 39 -2.42 2.36 -3.01
CA PHE A 39 -3.04 2.58 -4.32
C PHE A 39 -4.47 3.14 -4.25
N THR A 40 -5.13 2.97 -3.11
CA THR A 40 -6.51 3.41 -2.89
C THR A 40 -6.60 4.68 -2.07
N ALA A 41 -5.47 5.30 -1.73
CA ALA A 41 -5.39 6.44 -0.83
C ALA A 41 -6.13 6.21 0.50
N GLY A 42 -6.04 4.98 1.03
CA GLY A 42 -6.65 4.58 2.31
C GLY A 42 -8.13 4.19 2.24
N GLN A 43 -8.71 4.12 1.04
CA GLN A 43 -10.12 3.74 0.87
C GLN A 43 -10.35 2.26 1.14
N GLU A 44 -9.45 1.37 0.70
CA GLU A 44 -9.64 -0.07 0.74
C GLU A 44 -8.33 -0.81 1.05
N ASP A 45 -8.33 -1.70 2.06
CA ASP A 45 -7.17 -2.48 2.48
C ASP A 45 -7.08 -3.85 1.80
N LYS A 46 -8.13 -4.29 1.10
CA LYS A 46 -8.21 -5.63 0.47
C LYS A 46 -8.25 -5.59 -1.05
N GLN A 47 -8.00 -4.45 -1.67
CA GLN A 47 -8.11 -4.30 -3.12
C GLN A 47 -7.12 -5.19 -3.90
N LEU A 48 -5.95 -5.50 -3.33
CA LEU A 48 -5.00 -6.47 -3.89
C LEU A 48 -5.25 -7.92 -3.44
N GLY A 49 -6.33 -8.16 -2.69
CA GLY A 49 -6.68 -9.45 -2.12
C GLY A 49 -5.78 -9.87 -0.95
N ASN A 50 -6.04 -11.09 -0.46
CA ASN A 50 -5.40 -11.64 0.74
C ASN A 50 -4.08 -12.38 0.46
N SER A 51 -3.78 -12.67 -0.82
CA SER A 51 -2.53 -13.35 -1.20
C SER A 51 -1.34 -12.40 -1.06
N PRO A 52 -0.24 -12.78 -0.38
CA PRO A 52 0.92 -11.90 -0.18
C PRO A 52 1.76 -11.66 -1.45
N GLU A 53 1.42 -12.28 -2.58
CA GLU A 53 2.24 -12.30 -3.79
C GLU A 53 2.36 -10.93 -4.45
N LEU A 54 1.25 -10.18 -4.58
CA LEU A 54 1.25 -8.87 -5.23
C LEU A 54 2.10 -7.86 -4.45
N GLY A 55 2.00 -7.87 -3.13
CA GLY A 55 2.77 -7.00 -2.25
C GLY A 55 4.26 -7.33 -2.31
N ARG A 56 4.63 -8.62 -2.40
CA ARG A 56 6.01 -9.02 -2.66
C ARG A 56 6.49 -8.55 -4.03
N PHE A 57 5.66 -8.68 -5.06
CA PHE A 57 5.98 -8.22 -6.41
C PHE A 57 6.29 -6.72 -6.45
N PHE A 58 5.42 -5.87 -5.90
CA PHE A 58 5.64 -4.42 -5.87
C PHE A 58 6.89 -4.03 -5.09
N THR A 59 7.08 -4.61 -3.89
CA THR A 59 8.25 -4.34 -3.06
C THR A 59 9.55 -4.72 -3.77
N ASN A 60 9.61 -5.92 -4.34
CA ASN A 60 10.81 -6.40 -5.05
C ASN A 60 11.09 -5.57 -6.31
N THR A 61 10.04 -5.12 -7.01
CA THR A 61 10.18 -4.28 -8.20
C THR A 61 10.80 -2.93 -7.86
N LEU A 62 10.32 -2.26 -6.80
CA LEU A 62 10.90 -0.99 -6.37
C LEU A 62 12.33 -1.13 -5.88
N LEU A 63 12.63 -2.20 -5.16
CA LEU A 63 14.02 -2.49 -4.75
C LEU A 63 14.91 -2.68 -5.97
N ALA A 64 14.47 -3.47 -6.96
CA ALA A 64 15.25 -3.70 -8.18
C ALA A 64 15.52 -2.39 -8.95
N ILE A 65 14.52 -1.53 -9.11
CA ILE A 65 14.68 -0.20 -9.74
C ILE A 65 15.66 0.65 -8.94
N GLY A 66 15.51 0.73 -7.62
CA GLY A 66 16.40 1.50 -6.75
C GLY A 66 17.84 1.02 -6.81
N THR A 67 18.07 -0.29 -6.75
CA THR A 67 19.42 -0.86 -6.85
C THR A 67 20.02 -0.67 -8.24
N ALA A 68 19.24 -0.86 -9.31
CA ALA A 68 19.73 -0.70 -10.68
C ALA A 68 20.11 0.75 -10.96
N THR A 69 19.26 1.71 -10.56
CA THR A 69 19.53 3.15 -10.72
C THR A 69 20.73 3.60 -9.89
N PHE A 70 20.87 3.09 -8.65
CA PHE A 70 22.03 3.39 -7.81
C PHE A 70 23.33 2.87 -8.42
N ILE A 71 23.37 1.60 -8.85
CA ILE A 71 24.55 1.01 -9.50
C ILE A 71 24.89 1.79 -10.77
N TRP A 72 23.91 2.02 -11.63
CA TRP A 72 24.12 2.75 -12.87
C TRP A 72 24.65 4.16 -12.63
N GLY A 73 24.03 4.92 -11.72
CA GLY A 73 24.46 6.27 -11.37
C GLY A 73 25.89 6.31 -10.82
N TYR A 74 26.26 5.32 -9.99
CA TYR A 74 27.62 5.19 -9.50
C TYR A 74 28.65 4.93 -10.61
N PHE A 75 28.37 4.00 -11.52
CA PHE A 75 29.31 3.69 -12.61
C PHE A 75 29.41 4.83 -13.64
N PHE A 76 28.28 5.44 -14.01
CA PHE A 76 28.26 6.51 -15.00
C PHE A 76 28.93 7.79 -14.49
N SER A 77 28.72 8.16 -13.21
CA SER A 77 29.42 9.30 -12.61
C SER A 77 30.93 9.11 -12.59
N ARG A 78 31.41 7.92 -12.21
CA ARG A 78 32.84 7.60 -12.21
C ARG A 78 33.45 7.54 -13.61
N TRP A 79 32.71 7.07 -14.61
CA TRP A 79 33.20 7.05 -16.00
C TRP A 79 33.32 8.46 -16.60
N ALA A 80 32.38 9.35 -16.28
CA ALA A 80 32.39 10.74 -16.74
C ALA A 80 33.59 11.54 -16.19
N ASP A 81 34.10 11.21 -14.99
CA ASP A 81 35.30 11.85 -14.42
C ASP A 81 36.61 11.50 -15.17
N PHE A 82 36.61 10.48 -16.03
CA PHE A 82 37.78 10.03 -16.79
C PHE A 82 37.81 10.54 -18.25
N LEU A 83 36.80 11.29 -18.69
CA LEU A 83 36.73 11.95 -20.00
C LEU A 83 37.11 13.44 -19.88
#